data_AF-A0A1V5K4M7-F1
#
_entry.id   AF-A0A1V5K4M7-F1
#
_cell.length_a   1.000
_cell.length_b   1.000
_cell.length_c   1.000
_cell.angle_alpha   90.00
_cell.angle_beta   90.00
_cell.angle_gamma   90.00
#
_symmetry.space_group_name_H-M   'P 1'
#
loop_
_entity.id
_entity.type
_entity.pdbx_description
1 polymer ?
#
loop_
_entity_poly.entity_id
_entity_poly.type
_entity_poly.pdbx_seq_one_letter_code
_entity_poly.pdbx_strand_id
1 'polypeptide(L)'
;MIAPAFMGQFSQAVTPGKLRDAFKRTGFSGMIEVALFADILTLKEAFEFDRHILTEKDFLLTSCCCPLWIALIRKLYSQLVPHIPPSVSPMVACGRGIKTLCPSAVTVFIGPCMAKKAEAREADIAGAVDHVLTFEEAQALFDAMHIKPERCDDDLRDHSSAAGRIYARVGGVSRAVQATLNRVRPDRRIPLRAVQADGMRECKAVLNDVLSGTITANFLEGMGCPGGCVGGPRRILSVEDGTRYADDYGARAVSGTPIDNPYVIELLQRFGFDTVESLIDGENMFTRRFS
;
A
#
# COMPACT_ATOMS: atom_id res chain seq x y z
N MET A 1 -9.26 8.06 -5.06
CA MET A 1 -8.45 6.85 -4.79
C MET A 1 -8.52 6.53 -3.30
N ILE A 2 -8.76 5.28 -2.92
CA ILE A 2 -9.05 4.92 -1.51
C ILE A 2 -8.07 3.87 -0.96
N ALA A 3 -7.62 4.06 0.28
CA ALA A 3 -6.69 3.16 0.97
C ALA A 3 -7.29 1.76 1.19
N PRO A 4 -6.49 0.67 1.17
CA PRO A 4 -6.99 -0.69 1.38
C PRO A 4 -7.76 -0.93 2.70
N ALA A 5 -7.51 -0.10 3.73
CA ALA A 5 -8.16 -0.19 5.04
C ALA A 5 -9.60 0.38 5.11
N PHE A 6 -10.25 0.59 3.97
CA PHE A 6 -11.56 1.26 3.90
C PHE A 6 -12.76 0.38 4.27
N MET A 7 -12.59 -0.94 4.21
CA MET A 7 -13.70 -1.88 4.42
C MET A 7 -14.31 -1.70 5.81
N GLY A 8 -15.63 -1.50 5.83
CA GLY A 8 -16.43 -1.27 7.03
C GLY A 8 -16.31 0.13 7.65
N GLN A 9 -15.40 1.00 7.20
CA GLN A 9 -15.18 2.32 7.80
C GLN A 9 -16.44 3.20 7.78
N PHE A 10 -17.28 3.05 6.75
CA PHE A 10 -18.49 3.85 6.54
C PHE A 10 -19.78 3.07 6.85
N SER A 11 -19.70 2.05 7.72
CA SER A 11 -20.73 1.02 8.02
C SER A 11 -20.46 -0.34 7.37
N GLN A 12 -20.83 -1.42 8.07
CA GLN A 12 -20.69 -2.80 7.61
C GLN A 12 -21.53 -3.11 6.35
N ALA A 13 -22.64 -2.38 6.15
CA ALA A 13 -23.50 -2.55 4.99
C ALA A 13 -22.95 -1.91 3.70
N VAL A 14 -21.88 -1.12 3.79
CA VAL A 14 -21.29 -0.41 2.65
C VAL A 14 -20.33 -1.32 1.92
N THR A 15 -20.72 -1.72 0.71
CA THR A 15 -19.86 -2.42 -0.24
C THR A 15 -18.92 -1.44 -0.95
N PRO A 16 -17.82 -1.91 -1.56
CA PRO A 16 -16.98 -1.05 -2.39
C PRO A 16 -17.74 -0.30 -3.49
N GLY A 17 -18.71 -0.95 -4.14
CA GLY A 17 -19.52 -0.31 -5.19
C GLY A 17 -20.47 0.75 -4.65
N LYS A 18 -21.11 0.51 -3.48
CA LYS A 18 -21.90 1.54 -2.79
C LYS A 18 -21.07 2.77 -2.42
N LEU A 19 -19.85 2.53 -1.93
CA LEU A 19 -18.93 3.62 -1.59
C LEU A 19 -18.50 4.40 -2.84
N ARG A 20 -18.26 3.70 -3.96
CA ARG A 20 -17.98 4.33 -5.25
C ARG A 20 -19.12 5.23 -5.72
N ASP A 21 -20.37 4.76 -5.62
CA ASP A 21 -21.54 5.56 -5.98
C ASP A 21 -21.71 6.77 -5.03
N ALA A 22 -21.48 6.60 -3.73
CA ALA A 22 -21.48 7.69 -2.76
C ALA A 22 -20.50 8.80 -3.15
N PHE A 23 -19.26 8.47 -3.54
CA PHE A 23 -18.30 9.45 -4.03
C PHE A 23 -18.71 10.08 -5.36
N LYS A 24 -19.40 9.36 -6.25
CA LYS A 24 -19.93 9.97 -7.48
C LYS A 24 -21.01 11.01 -7.18
N ARG A 25 -21.85 10.76 -6.18
CA ARG A 25 -22.87 11.71 -5.71
C ARG A 25 -22.25 12.96 -5.03
N THR A 26 -21.05 12.86 -4.46
CA THR A 26 -20.30 14.04 -3.98
C THR A 26 -19.62 14.83 -5.10
N GLY A 27 -19.66 14.34 -6.35
CA GLY A 27 -19.07 15.00 -7.53
C GLY A 27 -17.75 14.39 -8.02
N PHE A 28 -17.25 13.29 -7.44
CA PHE A 28 -16.10 12.58 -8.01
C PHE A 28 -16.49 11.83 -9.29
N SER A 29 -15.58 11.72 -10.25
CA SER A 29 -15.83 10.90 -11.45
C SER A 29 -15.82 9.38 -11.16
N GLY A 30 -15.25 8.97 -10.02
CA GLY A 30 -15.26 7.58 -9.58
C GLY A 30 -14.30 7.31 -8.43
N MET A 31 -14.14 6.03 -8.12
CA MET A 31 -13.27 5.51 -7.07
C MET A 31 -12.36 4.42 -7.63
N ILE A 32 -11.07 4.50 -7.33
CA ILE A 32 -10.06 3.47 -7.62
C ILE A 32 -9.48 3.03 -6.28
N GLU A 33 -9.41 1.72 -6.04
CA GLU A 33 -8.76 1.21 -4.85
C GLU A 33 -7.24 1.24 -5.01
N VAL A 34 -6.57 1.81 -4.03
CA VAL A 34 -5.10 1.83 -3.98
C VAL A 34 -4.51 0.42 -3.87
N ALA A 35 -5.31 -0.57 -3.47
CA ALA A 35 -4.93 -1.98 -3.44
C ALA A 35 -4.40 -2.50 -4.80
N LEU A 36 -4.91 -2.00 -5.93
CA LEU A 36 -4.39 -2.37 -7.26
C LEU A 36 -2.96 -1.90 -7.51
N PHE A 37 -2.56 -0.78 -6.91
CA PHE A 37 -1.19 -0.31 -6.99
C PHE A 37 -0.31 -0.91 -5.90
N ALA A 38 -0.91 -1.38 -4.79
CA ALA A 38 -0.22 -2.25 -3.85
C ALA A 38 0.13 -3.60 -4.50
N ASP A 39 -0.71 -4.14 -5.39
CA ASP A 39 -0.39 -5.31 -6.22
C ASP A 39 0.86 -5.09 -7.09
N ILE A 40 0.89 -3.98 -7.84
CA ILE A 40 2.05 -3.62 -8.69
C ILE A 40 3.33 -3.49 -7.85
N LEU A 41 3.25 -2.80 -6.71
CA LEU A 41 4.41 -2.63 -5.84
C LEU A 41 4.81 -3.93 -5.13
N THR A 42 3.87 -4.86 -4.91
CA THR A 42 4.19 -6.20 -4.42
C THR A 42 5.03 -6.98 -5.43
N LEU A 43 4.71 -6.88 -6.74
CA LEU A 43 5.56 -7.46 -7.79
C LEU A 43 6.95 -6.83 -7.78
N LYS A 44 7.01 -5.50 -7.75
CA LYS A 44 8.28 -4.77 -7.69
C LYS A 44 9.11 -5.23 -6.50
N GLU A 45 8.55 -5.22 -5.29
CA GLU A 45 9.25 -5.63 -4.07
C GLU A 45 9.66 -7.10 -4.07
N ALA A 46 8.88 -7.99 -4.67
CA ALA A 46 9.28 -9.39 -4.86
C ALA A 46 10.54 -9.49 -5.74
N PHE A 47 10.60 -8.78 -6.87
CA PHE A 47 11.79 -8.77 -7.70
C PHE A 47 12.98 -8.02 -7.07
N GLU A 48 12.71 -6.95 -6.30
CA GLU A 48 13.77 -6.28 -5.54
C GLU A 48 14.38 -7.21 -4.49
N PHE A 49 13.57 -8.02 -3.81
CA PHE A 49 14.05 -9.03 -2.88
C PHE A 49 14.94 -10.05 -3.59
N ASP A 50 14.46 -10.63 -4.69
CA ASP A 50 15.21 -11.64 -5.46
C ASP A 50 16.55 -11.08 -5.99
N ARG A 51 16.57 -9.79 -6.40
CA ARG A 51 17.78 -9.11 -6.88
C ARG A 51 18.79 -8.79 -5.78
N HIS A 52 18.33 -8.37 -4.60
CA HIS A 52 19.20 -7.83 -3.55
C HIS A 52 19.61 -8.85 -2.48
N ILE A 53 18.83 -9.91 -2.28
CA ILE A 53 19.12 -10.93 -1.26
C ILE A 53 19.94 -12.06 -1.87
N LEU A 54 21.26 -11.86 -1.90
CA LEU A 54 22.21 -12.80 -2.51
C LEU A 54 22.91 -13.68 -1.46
N THR A 55 22.98 -13.21 -0.22
CA THR A 55 23.63 -13.86 0.92
C THR A 55 22.75 -13.81 2.17
N GLU A 56 23.03 -14.68 3.14
CA GLU A 56 22.29 -14.73 4.42
C GLU A 56 22.44 -13.47 5.28
N LYS A 57 23.34 -12.55 4.91
CA LYS A 57 23.55 -11.26 5.58
C LYS A 57 22.72 -10.14 4.99
N ASP A 58 22.20 -10.32 3.78
CA ASP A 58 21.44 -9.29 3.09
C ASP A 58 20.03 -9.21 3.67
N PHE A 59 19.47 -8.00 3.72
CA PHE A 59 18.11 -7.76 4.15
C PHE A 59 17.52 -6.51 3.48
N LEU A 60 16.19 -6.47 3.43
CA LEU A 60 15.43 -5.31 2.97
C LEU A 60 14.52 -4.77 4.06
N LEU A 61 14.50 -3.44 4.18
CA LEU A 61 13.52 -2.68 4.95
C LEU A 61 12.35 -2.34 4.03
N THR A 62 11.33 -3.20 3.99
CA THR A 62 10.11 -3.03 3.17
C THR A 62 9.15 -2.00 3.80
N SER A 63 7.90 -1.98 3.36
CA SER A 63 6.83 -1.10 3.85
C SER A 63 7.17 0.37 3.63
N CYS A 64 7.72 0.66 2.45
CA CYS A 64 7.89 2.02 1.92
C CYS A 64 6.57 2.81 1.89
N CYS A 65 5.45 2.10 2.00
CA CYS A 65 4.12 2.65 2.12
C CYS A 65 3.81 3.33 3.46
N CYS A 66 4.56 3.10 4.54
CA CYS A 66 4.34 3.73 5.85
C CYS A 66 5.25 4.95 6.04
N PRO A 67 4.72 6.19 6.02
CA PRO A 67 5.57 7.40 6.13
C PRO A 67 6.28 7.51 7.48
N LEU A 68 5.70 6.98 8.56
CA LEU A 68 6.30 7.01 9.90
C LEU A 68 7.52 6.10 9.98
N TRP A 69 7.45 4.92 9.38
CA TRP A 69 8.56 3.98 9.27
C TRP A 69 9.72 4.58 8.47
N ILE A 70 9.42 5.13 7.30
CA ILE A 70 10.42 5.77 6.44
C ILE A 70 11.03 7.01 7.10
N ALA A 71 10.23 7.83 7.77
CA ALA A 71 10.74 8.98 8.50
C ALA A 71 11.63 8.57 9.68
N LEU A 72 11.31 7.48 10.38
CA LEU A 72 12.13 6.94 11.46
C LEU A 72 13.50 6.52 10.94
N ILE A 73 13.54 5.74 9.85
CA ILE A 73 14.80 5.26 9.28
C ILE A 73 15.64 6.44 8.80
N ARG A 74 15.06 7.35 8.00
CA ARG A 74 15.80 8.50 7.45
C ARG A 74 16.37 9.41 8.53
N LYS A 75 15.63 9.65 9.61
CA LYS A 75 16.02 10.64 10.64
C LYS A 75 16.91 10.07 11.74
N LEU A 76 16.64 8.84 12.19
CA LEU A 76 17.31 8.26 13.37
C LEU A 76 18.21 7.07 13.05
N TYR A 77 17.99 6.42 11.89
CA TYR A 77 18.74 5.23 11.47
C TYR A 77 19.25 5.40 10.02
N SER A 78 19.76 6.59 9.70
CA SER A 78 20.13 6.98 8.33
C SER A 78 21.10 6.01 7.64
N GLN A 79 21.95 5.32 8.40
CA GLN A 79 22.84 4.27 7.93
C GLN A 79 22.11 3.06 7.33
N LEU A 80 20.83 2.88 7.65
CA LEU A 80 20.00 1.80 7.12
C LEU A 80 19.20 2.19 5.87
N VAL A 81 19.25 3.45 5.44
CA VAL A 81 18.56 3.93 4.22
C VAL A 81 18.93 3.13 2.96
N PRO A 82 20.20 2.70 2.74
CA PRO A 82 20.55 1.87 1.59
C PRO A 82 19.82 0.52 1.51
N HIS A 83 19.23 0.05 2.62
CA HIS A 83 18.46 -1.19 2.68
C HIS A 83 16.96 -0.99 2.39
N ILE A 84 16.52 0.24 2.13
CA ILE A 84 15.15 0.54 1.72
C ILE A 84 15.06 0.41 0.19
N PRO A 85 14.19 -0.44 -0.37
CA PRO A 85 14.01 -0.51 -1.81
C PRO A 85 13.48 0.84 -2.32
N PRO A 86 13.90 1.31 -3.52
CA PRO A 86 13.52 2.62 -4.03
C PRO A 86 12.11 2.55 -4.62
N SER A 87 11.12 2.36 -3.75
CA SER A 87 9.71 2.15 -4.07
C SER A 87 8.87 3.30 -3.53
N VAL A 88 7.99 3.84 -4.36
CA VAL A 88 6.96 4.78 -3.90
C VAL A 88 5.90 4.06 -3.07
N SER A 89 5.06 4.79 -2.32
CA SER A 89 3.90 4.15 -1.71
C SER A 89 2.81 3.82 -2.74
N PRO A 90 1.91 2.86 -2.46
CA PRO A 90 0.75 2.58 -3.31
C PRO A 90 -0.11 3.81 -3.60
N MET A 91 -0.19 4.76 -2.66
CA MET A 91 -0.86 6.04 -2.85
C MET A 91 -0.22 6.83 -4.00
N VAL A 92 1.10 7.02 -3.95
CA VAL A 92 1.85 7.76 -4.97
C VAL A 92 1.81 7.04 -6.31
N ALA A 93 2.01 5.72 -6.32
CA ALA A 93 1.91 4.89 -7.52
C ALA A 93 0.54 5.03 -8.19
N CYS A 94 -0.54 5.01 -7.40
CA CYS A 94 -1.90 5.18 -7.91
C CYS A 94 -2.13 6.58 -8.49
N GLY A 95 -1.68 7.62 -7.79
CA GLY A 95 -1.79 9.00 -8.28
C GLY A 95 -1.04 9.21 -9.60
N ARG A 96 0.21 8.75 -9.68
CA ARG A 96 1.00 8.76 -10.93
C ARG A 96 0.31 7.97 -12.03
N GLY A 97 -0.17 6.76 -11.77
CA GLY A 97 -0.87 5.93 -12.75
C GLY A 97 -2.14 6.58 -13.28
N ILE A 98 -2.95 7.19 -12.41
CA ILE A 98 -4.15 7.93 -12.84
C ILE A 98 -3.75 9.09 -13.76
N LYS A 99 -2.73 9.87 -13.40
CA LYS A 99 -2.29 11.03 -14.20
C LYS A 99 -1.62 10.63 -15.53
N THR A 100 -0.96 9.47 -15.59
CA THR A 100 -0.46 8.91 -16.85
C THR A 100 -1.61 8.59 -17.81
N LEU A 101 -2.71 8.01 -17.30
CA LEU A 101 -3.87 7.65 -18.12
C LEU A 101 -4.81 8.83 -18.40
N CYS A 102 -4.87 9.80 -17.50
CA CYS A 102 -5.72 10.98 -17.57
C CYS A 102 -4.94 12.19 -17.02
N PRO A 103 -4.17 12.90 -17.87
CA PRO A 103 -3.31 14.00 -17.43
C PRO A 103 -4.03 15.15 -16.73
N SER A 104 -5.31 15.36 -17.03
CA SER A 104 -6.14 16.40 -16.41
C SER A 104 -6.82 15.96 -15.10
N ALA A 105 -6.58 14.74 -14.63
CA ALA A 105 -7.23 14.22 -13.44
C ALA A 105 -6.75 14.94 -12.17
N VAL A 106 -7.72 15.35 -11.35
CA VAL A 106 -7.48 15.75 -9.96
C VAL A 106 -7.60 14.52 -9.08
N THR A 107 -6.53 14.22 -8.35
CA THR A 107 -6.38 13.00 -7.56
C THR A 107 -6.57 13.30 -6.07
N VAL A 108 -7.54 12.61 -5.48
CA VAL A 108 -7.81 12.69 -4.03
C VAL A 108 -7.63 11.32 -3.40
N PHE A 109 -6.67 11.21 -2.48
CA PHE A 109 -6.48 10.03 -1.64
C PHE A 109 -7.34 10.10 -0.39
N ILE A 110 -8.02 9.01 -0.06
CA ILE A 110 -8.84 8.89 1.14
C ILE A 110 -8.33 7.71 1.95
N GLY A 111 -7.93 7.93 3.20
CA GLY A 111 -7.34 6.89 4.03
C GLY A 111 -7.28 7.19 5.53
N PRO A 112 -6.73 6.31 6.35
CA PRO A 112 -6.73 6.46 7.81
C PRO A 112 -5.55 7.29 8.35
N CYS A 113 -4.61 7.71 7.49
CA CYS A 113 -3.30 8.19 7.90
C CYS A 113 -3.11 9.69 7.64
N MET A 114 -2.84 10.46 8.70
CA MET A 114 -2.48 11.88 8.59
C MET A 114 -1.11 12.12 7.94
N ALA A 115 -0.15 11.20 8.16
CA ALA A 115 1.20 11.36 7.62
C ALA A 115 1.24 11.31 6.08
N LYS A 116 0.22 10.70 5.44
CA LYS A 116 0.05 10.73 3.98
C LYS A 116 -0.13 12.15 3.42
N LYS A 117 -0.69 13.09 4.21
CA LYS A 117 -0.76 14.50 3.83
C LYS A 117 0.64 15.12 3.68
N ALA A 118 1.59 14.70 4.52
CA ALA A 118 2.97 15.15 4.44
C ALA A 118 3.73 14.44 3.31
N GLU A 119 3.57 13.13 3.18
CA GLU A 119 4.19 12.35 2.09
C GLU A 119 3.83 12.93 0.71
N ALA A 120 2.55 13.23 0.47
CA ALA A 120 2.10 13.78 -0.82
C ALA A 120 2.77 15.12 -1.20
N ARG A 121 3.43 15.80 -0.25
CA ARG A 121 4.14 17.06 -0.44
C ARG A 121 5.66 16.91 -0.47
N GLU A 122 6.21 15.71 -0.34
CA GLU A 122 7.66 15.49 -0.49
C GLU A 122 8.11 15.81 -1.92
N ALA A 123 9.24 16.51 -2.05
CA ALA A 123 9.65 17.12 -3.32
C ALA A 123 9.88 16.11 -4.46
N ASP A 124 10.34 14.90 -4.15
CA ASP A 124 10.62 13.83 -5.13
C ASP A 124 9.34 13.18 -5.69
N ILE A 125 8.20 13.36 -5.02
CA ILE A 125 6.90 12.75 -5.38
C ILE A 125 5.77 13.78 -5.52
N ALA A 126 6.07 15.06 -5.34
CA ALA A 126 5.11 16.15 -5.47
C ALA A 126 4.43 16.13 -6.85
N GLY A 127 3.13 16.46 -6.86
CA GLY A 127 2.31 16.43 -8.07
C GLY A 127 1.67 15.06 -8.38
N ALA A 128 2.08 13.98 -7.70
CA ALA A 128 1.43 12.67 -7.84
C ALA A 128 0.00 12.64 -7.26
N VAL A 129 -0.22 13.32 -6.12
CA VAL A 129 -1.49 13.36 -5.40
C VAL A 129 -1.84 14.80 -5.05
N ASP A 130 -3.01 15.28 -5.46
CA ASP A 130 -3.41 16.69 -5.29
C ASP A 130 -3.97 16.94 -3.89
N HIS A 131 -4.80 16.02 -3.38
CA HIS A 131 -5.40 16.14 -2.05
C HIS A 131 -5.39 14.82 -1.29
N VAL A 132 -5.32 14.92 0.03
CA VAL A 132 -5.40 13.78 0.95
C VAL A 132 -6.44 14.08 2.02
N LEU A 133 -7.48 13.26 2.06
CA LEU A 133 -8.53 13.26 3.08
C LEU A 133 -8.42 12.04 3.98
N THR A 134 -8.86 12.19 5.22
CA THR A 134 -9.00 11.08 6.15
C THR A 134 -10.34 10.37 5.99
N PHE A 135 -10.52 9.19 6.59
CA PHE A 135 -11.86 8.57 6.65
C PHE A 135 -12.85 9.42 7.45
N GLU A 136 -12.42 10.03 8.57
CA GLU A 136 -13.25 10.98 9.33
C GLU A 136 -13.66 12.20 8.48
N GLU A 137 -12.74 12.77 7.69
CA GLU A 137 -13.03 13.90 6.79
C GLU A 137 -13.98 13.49 5.65
N ALA A 138 -13.83 12.27 5.12
CA ALA A 138 -14.75 11.73 4.12
C ALA A 138 -16.15 11.47 4.70
N GLN A 139 -16.25 10.98 5.94
CA GLN A 139 -17.54 10.82 6.63
C GLN A 139 -18.21 12.18 6.84
N ALA A 140 -17.46 13.19 7.30
CA ALA A 140 -17.97 14.55 7.46
C ALA A 140 -18.46 15.15 6.13
N LEU A 141 -17.78 14.85 5.02
CA LEU A 141 -18.24 15.24 3.67
C LEU A 141 -19.58 14.58 3.32
N PHE A 142 -19.73 13.28 3.57
CA PHE A 142 -21.00 12.59 3.32
C PHE A 142 -22.14 13.15 4.20
N ASP A 143 -21.86 13.41 5.48
CA ASP A 143 -22.84 13.96 6.40
C ASP A 143 -23.30 15.37 5.98
N ALA A 144 -22.36 16.23 5.61
CA ALA A 144 -22.63 17.59 5.14
C ALA A 144 -23.44 17.62 3.83
N MET A 145 -23.26 16.62 2.97
CA MET A 145 -24.02 16.47 1.73
C MET A 145 -25.29 15.62 1.89
N HIS A 146 -25.60 15.18 3.11
CA HIS A 146 -26.72 14.27 3.41
C HIS A 146 -26.72 12.97 2.58
N ILE A 147 -25.53 12.48 2.23
CA ILE A 147 -25.33 11.22 1.51
C ILE A 147 -25.19 10.10 2.52
N LYS A 148 -26.00 9.06 2.38
CA LYS A 148 -25.91 7.83 3.18
C LYS A 148 -25.35 6.70 2.30
N PRO A 149 -24.07 6.33 2.44
CA PRO A 149 -23.46 5.31 1.59
C PRO A 149 -24.22 3.97 1.59
N GLU A 150 -24.89 3.58 2.69
CA GLU A 150 -25.65 2.33 2.75
C GLU A 150 -26.84 2.30 1.77
N ARG A 151 -27.35 3.48 1.40
CA ARG A 151 -28.50 3.66 0.49
C ARG A 151 -28.10 3.89 -0.96
N CYS A 152 -26.81 3.95 -1.25
CA CYS A 152 -26.31 4.14 -2.62
C CYS A 152 -26.41 2.84 -3.43
N ASP A 153 -26.28 2.99 -4.74
CA ASP A 153 -26.31 1.88 -5.71
C ASP A 153 -24.96 1.16 -5.74
N ASP A 154 -24.94 -0.12 -6.09
CA ASP A 154 -23.69 -0.90 -6.12
C ASP A 154 -22.99 -0.79 -7.50
N ASP A 155 -22.12 0.20 -7.67
CA ASP A 155 -21.24 0.37 -8.85
C ASP A 155 -19.92 -0.40 -8.66
N LEU A 156 -20.00 -1.74 -8.52
CA LEU A 156 -18.82 -2.55 -8.20
C LEU A 156 -17.80 -2.57 -9.35
N ARG A 157 -16.53 -2.29 -8.99
CA ARG A 157 -15.36 -2.44 -9.86
C ARG A 157 -14.28 -3.22 -9.11
N ASP A 158 -14.36 -4.54 -9.16
CA ASP A 158 -13.37 -5.39 -8.52
C ASP A 158 -12.13 -5.57 -9.42
N HIS A 159 -10.98 -5.09 -8.96
CA HIS A 159 -9.74 -5.08 -9.70
C HIS A 159 -8.51 -5.47 -8.87
N SER A 160 -8.61 -5.58 -7.55
CA SER A 160 -7.47 -5.80 -6.65
C SER A 160 -7.35 -7.27 -6.21
N SER A 161 -6.12 -7.79 -6.16
CA SER A 161 -5.84 -9.14 -5.67
C SER A 161 -5.88 -9.21 -4.14
N ALA A 162 -5.89 -10.42 -3.59
CA ALA A 162 -5.81 -10.63 -2.14
C ALA A 162 -4.57 -9.95 -1.55
N ALA A 163 -3.42 -10.03 -2.24
CA ALA A 163 -2.15 -9.45 -1.84
C ALA A 163 -2.25 -7.92 -1.62
N GLY A 164 -2.81 -7.19 -2.59
CA GLY A 164 -2.99 -5.74 -2.49
C GLY A 164 -4.01 -5.31 -1.42
N ARG A 165 -5.05 -6.13 -1.17
CA ARG A 165 -6.07 -5.83 -0.16
C ARG A 165 -5.53 -5.95 1.27
N ILE A 166 -4.71 -6.96 1.55
CA ILE A 166 -4.20 -7.20 2.91
C ILE A 166 -3.11 -6.22 3.38
N TYR A 167 -2.59 -5.36 2.49
CA TYR A 167 -1.70 -4.23 2.87
C TYR A 167 -2.30 -3.33 3.95
N ALA A 168 -3.62 -3.38 4.15
CA ALA A 168 -4.33 -2.63 5.17
C ALA A 168 -3.81 -2.88 6.60
N ARG A 169 -3.22 -4.04 6.89
CA ARG A 169 -2.82 -4.42 8.26
C ARG A 169 -1.38 -4.93 8.35
N VAL A 170 -0.82 -4.91 9.55
CA VAL A 170 0.56 -5.36 9.81
C VAL A 170 0.80 -6.80 9.39
N GLY A 171 1.93 -7.07 8.73
CA GLY A 171 2.24 -8.35 8.10
C GLY A 171 1.55 -8.56 6.76
N GLY A 172 0.77 -7.59 6.28
CA GLY A 172 0.08 -7.63 5.00
C GLY A 172 1.08 -7.61 3.85
N VAL A 173 2.06 -6.71 3.94
CA VAL A 173 3.12 -6.54 2.93
C VAL A 173 4.00 -7.79 2.88
N SER A 174 4.45 -8.27 4.03
CA SER A 174 5.25 -9.50 4.15
C SER A 174 4.55 -10.70 3.51
N ARG A 175 3.26 -10.92 3.82
CA ARG A 175 2.51 -12.05 3.25
C ARG A 175 2.30 -11.89 1.75
N ALA A 176 1.97 -10.68 1.29
CA ALA A 176 1.79 -10.38 -0.12
C ALA A 176 3.05 -10.63 -0.95
N VAL A 177 4.20 -10.11 -0.49
CA VAL A 177 5.49 -10.29 -1.17
C VAL A 177 5.94 -11.75 -1.11
N GLN A 178 5.79 -12.42 0.04
CA GLN A 178 6.11 -13.84 0.19
C GLN A 178 5.30 -14.72 -0.77
N ALA A 179 3.98 -14.52 -0.86
CA ALA A 179 3.12 -15.28 -1.77
C ALA A 179 3.48 -15.03 -3.24
N THR A 180 3.76 -13.77 -3.58
CA THR A 180 4.17 -13.39 -4.93
C THR A 180 5.53 -14.01 -5.31
N LEU A 181 6.52 -13.93 -4.44
CA LEU A 181 7.84 -14.56 -4.61
C LEU A 181 7.73 -16.07 -4.82
N ASN A 182 6.89 -16.77 -4.06
CA ASN A 182 6.66 -18.20 -4.25
C ASN A 182 6.10 -18.52 -5.64
N ARG A 183 5.37 -17.57 -6.23
CA ARG A 183 4.75 -17.72 -7.54
C ARG A 183 5.71 -17.40 -8.70
N VAL A 184 6.53 -16.36 -8.56
CA VAL A 184 7.41 -15.85 -9.64
C VAL A 184 8.86 -16.35 -9.56
N ARG A 185 9.31 -16.76 -8.37
CA ARG A 185 10.67 -17.29 -8.08
C ARG A 185 10.58 -18.45 -7.06
N PRO A 186 9.95 -19.58 -7.43
CA PRO A 186 9.81 -20.74 -6.54
C PRO A 186 11.15 -21.36 -6.14
N ASP A 187 12.13 -21.37 -7.06
CA ASP A 187 13.43 -22.03 -6.89
C ASP A 187 14.54 -21.12 -6.33
N ARG A 188 14.16 -19.99 -5.73
CA ARG A 188 15.11 -19.03 -5.16
C ARG A 188 15.98 -19.67 -4.09
N ARG A 189 17.25 -19.28 -4.05
CA ARG A 189 18.26 -19.86 -3.15
C ARG A 189 18.02 -19.53 -1.68
N ILE A 190 17.60 -18.30 -1.39
CA ILE A 190 17.39 -17.81 -0.02
C ILE A 190 15.89 -17.58 0.19
N PRO A 191 15.25 -18.27 1.16
CA PRO A 191 13.85 -18.04 1.46
C PRO A 191 13.67 -16.67 2.13
N LEU A 192 12.52 -16.05 1.88
CA LEU A 192 12.11 -14.84 2.59
C LEU A 192 11.77 -15.23 4.04
N ARG A 193 12.38 -14.52 4.99
CA ARG A 193 12.15 -14.64 6.42
C ARG A 193 11.76 -13.26 6.93
N ALA A 194 10.47 -13.08 7.18
CA ALA A 194 9.92 -11.80 7.54
C ALA A 194 9.86 -11.58 9.06
N VAL A 195 10.13 -10.35 9.49
CA VAL A 195 9.75 -9.83 10.81
C VAL A 195 8.83 -8.63 10.61
N GLN A 196 7.84 -8.49 11.48
CA GLN A 196 6.89 -7.39 11.46
C GLN A 196 7.02 -6.57 12.73
N ALA A 197 7.17 -5.26 12.58
CA ALA A 197 7.13 -4.29 13.67
C ALA A 197 5.78 -3.57 13.68
N ASP A 198 5.02 -3.77 14.75
CA ASP A 198 3.70 -3.18 14.92
C ASP A 198 3.73 -1.99 15.89
N GLY A 199 3.65 -0.78 15.35
CA GLY A 199 3.78 0.46 16.10
C GLY A 199 5.24 0.94 16.23
N MET A 200 5.39 2.23 16.55
CA MET A 200 6.71 2.90 16.60
C MET A 200 7.69 2.31 17.61
N ARG A 201 7.21 1.70 18.70
CA ARG A 201 8.08 1.08 19.71
C ARG A 201 8.75 -0.16 19.14
N GLU A 202 7.97 -1.06 18.53
CA GLU A 202 8.48 -2.27 17.90
C GLU A 202 9.34 -1.93 16.67
N CYS A 203 8.99 -0.87 15.93
CA CYS A 203 9.81 -0.38 14.81
C CYS A 203 11.23 -0.02 15.28
N LYS A 204 11.35 0.67 16.43
CA LYS A 204 12.67 1.00 17.01
C LYS A 204 13.39 -0.25 17.50
N ALA A 205 12.68 -1.19 18.12
CA ALA A 205 13.27 -2.44 18.60
C ALA A 205 13.89 -3.23 17.45
N VAL A 206 13.12 -3.45 16.37
CA VAL A 206 13.59 -4.17 15.18
C VAL A 206 14.78 -3.48 14.50
N LEU A 207 14.78 -2.14 14.40
CA LEU A 207 15.94 -1.41 13.85
C LEU A 207 17.17 -1.49 14.76
N ASN A 208 17.00 -1.53 16.08
CA ASN A 208 18.11 -1.76 17.01
C ASN A 208 18.67 -3.19 16.89
N ASP A 209 17.81 -4.19 16.68
CA ASP A 209 18.23 -5.57 16.44
C ASP A 209 19.08 -5.69 15.16
N VAL A 210 18.69 -4.97 14.10
CA VAL A 210 19.52 -4.83 12.88
C VAL A 210 20.90 -4.25 13.21
N LEU A 211 20.96 -3.13 13.94
CA LEU A 211 22.23 -2.46 14.25
C LEU A 211 23.15 -3.28 15.17
N SER A 212 22.56 -4.09 16.06
CA SER A 212 23.30 -4.99 16.96
C SER A 212 23.68 -6.33 16.31
N GLY A 213 23.20 -6.61 15.09
CA GLY A 213 23.50 -7.83 14.36
C GLY A 213 22.79 -9.08 14.89
N THR A 214 21.70 -8.91 15.65
CA THR A 214 20.94 -10.03 16.25
C THR A 214 19.81 -10.54 15.34
N ILE A 215 19.48 -9.80 14.28
CA ILE A 215 18.40 -10.13 13.36
C ILE A 215 18.76 -11.32 12.44
N THR A 216 17.83 -12.27 12.27
CA THR A 216 17.95 -13.40 11.33
C THR A 216 16.97 -13.30 10.14
N ALA A 217 16.04 -12.34 10.23
CA ALA A 217 15.11 -11.98 9.16
C ALA A 217 15.84 -11.20 8.05
N ASN A 218 15.45 -11.45 6.80
CA ASN A 218 15.95 -10.73 5.63
C ASN A 218 14.88 -9.82 5.00
N PHE A 219 13.69 -9.76 5.60
CA PHE A 219 12.60 -8.89 5.16
C PHE A 219 11.91 -8.25 6.37
N LEU A 220 12.05 -6.94 6.53
CA LEU A 220 11.62 -6.24 7.74
C LEU A 220 10.50 -5.26 7.38
N GLU A 221 9.29 -5.58 7.82
CA GLU A 221 8.09 -4.75 7.66
C GLU A 221 7.86 -3.89 8.90
N GLY A 222 7.87 -2.56 8.72
CA GLY A 222 7.56 -1.62 9.78
C GLY A 222 6.27 -0.84 9.51
N MET A 223 5.37 -0.85 10.48
CA MET A 223 4.15 -0.05 10.48
C MET A 223 4.10 0.83 11.72
N GLY A 224 4.03 2.14 11.54
CA GLY A 224 4.12 3.09 12.67
C GLY A 224 2.89 3.11 13.60
N CYS A 225 1.74 2.63 13.15
CA CYS A 225 0.51 2.53 13.95
C CYS A 225 0.28 1.07 14.36
N PRO A 226 -0.14 0.79 15.61
CA PRO A 226 -0.58 -0.55 16.03
C PRO A 226 -1.68 -1.10 15.12
N GLY A 227 -1.57 -2.33 14.66
CA GLY A 227 -2.40 -2.97 13.64
C GLY A 227 -2.10 -2.59 12.19
N GLY A 228 -1.19 -1.64 11.92
CA GLY A 228 -0.95 -1.12 10.57
C GLY A 228 -1.95 -0.03 10.15
N CYS A 229 -2.30 0.03 8.86
CA CYS A 229 -3.18 1.10 8.35
C CYS A 229 -4.59 1.04 8.95
N VAL A 230 -5.12 -0.15 9.23
CA VAL A 230 -6.41 -0.33 9.95
C VAL A 230 -6.40 0.28 11.34
N GLY A 231 -5.22 0.48 11.95
CA GLY A 231 -5.04 1.20 13.20
C GLY A 231 -4.59 2.65 13.04
N GLY A 232 -4.66 3.21 11.83
CA GLY A 232 -4.32 4.60 11.57
C GLY A 232 -5.17 5.56 12.42
N PRO A 233 -4.63 6.74 12.77
CA PRO A 233 -5.20 7.62 13.80
C PRO A 233 -6.55 8.25 13.43
N ARG A 234 -6.97 8.12 12.17
CA ARG A 234 -8.20 8.71 11.62
C ARG A 234 -9.11 7.64 11.03
N ARG A 235 -9.05 6.43 11.59
CA ARG A 235 -10.01 5.35 11.39
C ARG A 235 -11.30 5.64 12.16
N ILE A 236 -12.41 5.08 11.69
CA ILE A 236 -13.72 5.12 12.35
C ILE A 236 -13.94 3.84 13.16
N LEU A 237 -13.53 2.69 12.60
CA LEU A 237 -13.67 1.38 13.24
C LEU A 237 -12.54 1.07 14.24
N SER A 238 -12.77 0.09 15.12
CA SER A 238 -11.73 -0.56 15.94
C SER A 238 -10.62 -1.18 15.08
N VAL A 239 -9.44 -1.42 15.67
CA VAL A 239 -8.31 -2.05 14.96
C VAL A 239 -8.66 -3.49 14.62
N GLU A 240 -9.34 -4.17 15.54
CA GLU A 240 -9.76 -5.55 15.46
C GLU A 240 -10.76 -5.76 14.32
N ASP A 241 -11.80 -4.91 14.25
CA ASP A 241 -12.79 -4.98 13.17
C ASP A 241 -12.17 -4.60 11.82
N GLY A 242 -11.33 -3.55 11.79
CA GLY A 242 -10.62 -3.16 10.57
C GLY A 242 -9.73 -4.28 10.04
N THR A 243 -9.02 -4.99 10.92
CA THR A 243 -8.19 -6.15 10.56
C THR A 243 -9.04 -7.27 9.99
N ARG A 244 -10.11 -7.66 10.70
CA ARG A 244 -11.02 -8.72 10.26
C ARG A 244 -11.63 -8.40 8.89
N TYR A 245 -12.15 -7.19 8.70
CA TYR A 245 -12.75 -6.79 7.43
C TYR A 245 -11.74 -6.73 6.28
N ALA A 246 -10.50 -6.32 6.54
CA ALA A 246 -9.45 -6.35 5.54
C ALA A 246 -9.09 -7.78 5.11
N ASP A 247 -8.94 -8.70 6.07
CA ASP A 247 -8.66 -10.11 5.77
C ASP A 247 -9.85 -10.79 5.07
N ASP A 248 -11.08 -10.55 5.52
CA ASP A 248 -12.31 -11.07 4.88
C ASP A 248 -12.48 -10.54 3.45
N TYR A 249 -12.08 -9.29 3.20
CA TYR A 249 -12.12 -8.71 1.87
C TYR A 249 -10.99 -9.28 0.99
N GLY A 250 -9.80 -9.47 1.54
CA GLY A 250 -8.69 -10.17 0.87
C GLY A 250 -9.08 -11.59 0.45
N ALA A 251 -9.72 -12.35 1.33
CA ALA A 251 -10.16 -13.73 1.06
C ALA A 251 -11.23 -13.84 -0.04
N ARG A 252 -11.95 -12.74 -0.33
CA ARG A 252 -12.96 -12.66 -1.40
C ARG A 252 -12.38 -12.26 -2.76
N ALA A 253 -11.09 -11.98 -2.87
CA ALA A 253 -10.48 -11.59 -4.15
C ALA A 253 -10.44 -12.78 -5.12
N VAL A 254 -10.64 -12.50 -6.42
CA VAL A 254 -10.57 -13.51 -7.47
C VAL A 254 -9.14 -14.03 -7.66
N SER A 255 -8.15 -13.14 -7.62
CA SER A 255 -6.73 -13.47 -7.74
C SER A 255 -6.05 -13.40 -6.38
N GLY A 256 -5.25 -14.41 -6.05
CA GLY A 256 -4.49 -14.45 -4.80
C GLY A 256 -3.23 -13.58 -4.83
N THR A 257 -2.54 -13.53 -5.97
CA THR A 257 -1.29 -12.77 -6.15
C THR A 257 -1.42 -11.78 -7.32
N PRO A 258 -0.61 -10.71 -7.34
CA PRO A 258 -0.64 -9.72 -8.42
C PRO A 258 -0.24 -10.28 -9.80
N ILE A 259 0.59 -11.33 -9.87
CA ILE A 259 0.97 -11.94 -11.16
C ILE A 259 -0.20 -12.71 -11.78
N ASP A 260 -1.14 -13.20 -10.96
CA ASP A 260 -2.36 -13.87 -11.42
C ASP A 260 -3.53 -12.89 -11.63
N ASN A 261 -3.30 -11.58 -11.50
CA ASN A 261 -4.33 -10.54 -11.67
C ASN A 261 -4.25 -9.89 -13.06
N PRO A 262 -5.22 -10.12 -13.97
CA PRO A 262 -5.15 -9.61 -15.34
C PRO A 262 -5.14 -8.07 -15.41
N TYR A 263 -5.79 -7.38 -14.46
CA TYR A 263 -5.79 -5.91 -14.42
C TYR A 263 -4.40 -5.33 -14.13
N VAL A 264 -3.60 -6.04 -13.34
CA VAL A 264 -2.21 -5.65 -13.05
C VAL A 264 -1.38 -5.75 -14.32
N ILE A 265 -1.48 -6.87 -15.05
CA ILE A 265 -0.73 -7.09 -16.29
C ILE A 265 -1.13 -6.06 -17.36
N GLU A 266 -2.43 -5.83 -17.55
CA GLU A 266 -2.93 -4.84 -18.50
C GLU A 266 -2.44 -3.42 -18.16
N LEU A 267 -2.47 -3.02 -16.88
CA LEU A 267 -1.98 -1.70 -16.47
C LEU A 267 -0.48 -1.55 -16.71
N LEU A 268 0.33 -2.57 -16.42
CA LEU A 268 1.76 -2.54 -16.67
C LEU A 268 2.06 -2.34 -18.17
N GLN A 269 1.36 -3.05 -19.05
CA GLN A 269 1.49 -2.86 -20.50
C GLN A 269 1.10 -1.44 -20.93
N ARG A 270 0.00 -0.90 -20.38
CA ARG A 270 -0.43 0.49 -20.66
C ARG A 270 0.55 1.54 -20.15
N PHE A 271 1.35 1.22 -19.14
CA PHE A 271 2.43 2.06 -18.65
C PHE A 271 3.77 1.84 -19.38
N GLY A 272 3.81 0.94 -20.37
CA GLY A 272 4.99 0.68 -21.19
C GLY A 272 5.98 -0.31 -20.58
N PHE A 273 5.56 -1.15 -19.63
CA PHE A 273 6.37 -2.25 -19.11
C PHE A 273 6.15 -3.51 -19.97
N ASP A 274 7.18 -3.93 -20.70
CA ASP A 274 7.12 -5.11 -21.58
C ASP A 274 7.04 -6.43 -20.79
N THR A 275 7.66 -6.47 -19.61
CA THR A 275 7.67 -7.61 -18.69
C THR A 275 7.46 -7.14 -17.25
N VAL A 276 7.00 -8.03 -16.37
CA VAL A 276 6.86 -7.69 -14.95
C VAL A 276 8.21 -7.43 -14.26
N GLU A 277 9.29 -8.06 -14.73
CA GLU A 277 10.64 -7.81 -14.27
C GLU A 277 11.12 -6.37 -14.56
N SER A 278 10.63 -5.74 -15.64
CA SER A 278 11.02 -4.35 -15.96
C SER A 278 10.60 -3.32 -14.90
N LEU A 279 9.77 -3.71 -13.92
CA LEU A 279 9.45 -2.90 -12.74
C LEU A 279 10.67 -2.49 -11.90
N ILE A 280 11.73 -3.29 -11.94
CA ILE A 280 12.98 -3.04 -11.20
C ILE A 280 14.08 -2.40 -12.06
N ASP A 281 13.79 -2.12 -13.33
CA ASP A 281 14.74 -1.52 -14.26
C ASP A 281 14.70 0.00 -14.19
N GLY A 282 15.90 0.58 -14.01
CA GLY A 282 16.12 2.01 -14.05
C GLY A 282 15.23 2.83 -13.12
N GLU A 283 15.05 4.09 -13.48
CA GLU A 283 14.08 4.97 -12.84
C GLU A 283 12.78 4.97 -13.62
N ASN A 284 11.68 4.69 -12.93
CA ASN A 284 10.37 4.64 -13.51
C ASN A 284 9.33 5.27 -12.55
N MET A 285 8.07 5.28 -12.97
CA MET A 285 6.98 5.91 -12.21
C MET A 285 6.75 5.31 -10.81
N PHE A 286 7.26 4.11 -10.52
CA PHE A 286 7.16 3.46 -9.21
C PHE A 286 8.41 3.66 -8.35
N THR A 287 9.42 4.36 -8.87
CA THR A 287 10.66 4.65 -8.18
C THR A 287 10.61 6.03 -7.50
N ARG A 288 11.31 6.16 -6.37
CA ARG A 288 11.54 7.44 -5.70
C ARG A 288 12.98 7.58 -5.23
N ARG A 289 13.42 8.83 -5.01
CA ARG A 289 14.73 9.16 -4.46
C ARG A 289 14.54 9.83 -3.11
N PHE A 290 15.03 9.19 -2.05
CA PHE A 290 15.07 9.84 -0.74
C PHE A 290 16.12 10.94 -0.78
N SER A 291 15.67 12.19 -0.55
CA SER A 291 16.55 13.35 -0.33
C SER A 291 17.25 13.29 1.02
#